data_AF-A0A2E7EWU5-F1
#
_entry.id   AF-A0A2E7EWU5-F1
#
_cell.length_a   1.000
_cell.length_b   1.000
_cell.length_c   1.000
_cell.angle_alpha   90.00
_cell.angle_beta   90.00
_cell.angle_gamma   90.00
#
_symmetry.space_group_name_H-M   'P 1'
#
loop_
_entity.id
_entity.type
_entity.pdbx_description
1 polymer ?
#
loop_
_entity_poly.entity_id
_entity_poly.type
_entity_poly.pdbx_seq_one_letter_code
_entity_poly.pdbx_strand_id
1 'polypeptide(L)'
;MKHLIIASSATALLLAGCATDGGPSQRVLTGAGIGAVTGGALGTLAGGDDGRNAAIGAAVGAIAGAAVGDYMDRQEERLRQQTAGTGIEVDRQGDQIYLTAPSNVTFEVNSASIQPQFYGTLNDIARTLVDYPSTAVDVVGHASADGPADYNMQLSQRRAVTVADYLNAQGIDAVRLYATGMGETQPLPGISPEDPANRRVEIVLTPITQG
;
A
#
# COMPACT_ATOMS: atom_id res chain seq x y z
N MET A 1 -1.63 -4.68 72.89
CA MET A 1 -2.73 -5.67 72.96
C MET A 1 -4.00 -5.00 72.46
N LYS A 2 -4.73 -5.72 71.58
CA LYS A 2 -6.03 -5.42 70.93
C LYS A 2 -5.95 -4.81 69.52
N HIS A 3 -6.03 -5.72 68.55
CA HIS A 3 -6.33 -5.52 67.13
C HIS A 3 -7.84 -5.50 66.91
N LEU A 4 -8.32 -4.74 65.91
CA LEU A 4 -9.65 -4.78 65.26
C LEU A 4 -9.55 -3.89 64.01
N ILE A 5 -9.18 -4.37 62.82
CA ILE A 5 -9.97 -5.05 61.77
C ILE A 5 -11.33 -4.39 61.46
N ILE A 6 -11.38 -3.61 60.37
CA ILE A 6 -12.56 -3.34 59.51
C ILE A 6 -12.01 -3.30 58.07
N ALA A 7 -11.95 -4.42 57.36
CA ALA A 7 -12.98 -4.94 56.44
C ALA A 7 -13.26 -4.00 55.24
N SER A 8 -12.34 -4.01 54.27
CA SER A 8 -12.55 -3.44 52.92
C SER A 8 -13.50 -4.33 52.13
N SER A 9 -14.68 -3.83 51.75
CA SER A 9 -15.62 -4.52 50.88
C SER A 9 -16.01 -3.64 49.69
N ALA A 10 -15.69 -4.17 48.50
CA ALA A 10 -16.35 -4.09 47.21
C ALA A 10 -17.07 -2.80 46.77
N THR A 11 -16.76 -2.32 45.57
CA THR A 11 -17.73 -2.26 44.47
C THR A 11 -17.00 -2.19 43.13
N ALA A 12 -17.08 -3.26 42.33
CA ALA A 12 -16.76 -3.23 40.92
C ALA A 12 -18.00 -2.72 40.17
N LEU A 13 -17.94 -1.50 39.59
CA LEU A 13 -18.96 -1.05 38.64
C LEU A 13 -18.56 -1.50 37.23
N LEU A 14 -19.16 -2.61 36.81
CA LEU A 14 -19.40 -2.90 35.40
C LEU A 14 -20.53 -1.98 34.94
N LEU A 15 -20.23 -1.02 34.06
CA LEU A 15 -21.24 -0.32 33.28
C LEU A 15 -21.09 -0.72 31.82
N ALA A 16 -21.94 -1.68 31.43
CA ALA A 16 -22.31 -1.94 30.06
C ALA A 16 -23.32 -0.87 29.60
N GLY A 17 -23.06 -0.29 28.42
CA GLY A 17 -24.02 0.08 27.40
C GLY A 17 -25.12 1.11 27.73
N CYS A 18 -25.03 2.27 27.09
CA CYS A 18 -26.14 2.80 26.28
C CYS A 18 -25.57 3.32 24.97
N ALA A 19 -25.99 2.69 23.88
CA ALA A 19 -25.72 3.11 22.52
C ALA A 19 -26.42 4.45 22.24
N THR A 20 -25.78 5.29 21.43
CA THR A 20 -26.47 6.32 20.65
C THR A 20 -25.91 6.25 19.24
N ASP A 21 -26.83 6.13 18.30
CA ASP A 21 -26.67 5.59 16.96
C ASP A 21 -25.70 6.34 16.05
N GLY A 22 -24.99 5.59 15.19
CA GLY A 22 -24.45 6.09 13.93
C GLY A 22 -22.93 6.10 13.72
N GLY A 23 -22.12 5.47 14.58
CA GLY A 23 -20.66 5.44 14.42
C GLY A 23 -20.14 4.28 13.55
N PRO A 24 -19.02 4.45 12.82
CA PRO A 24 -18.44 3.39 12.00
C PRO A 24 -18.00 2.21 12.87
N SER A 25 -18.14 1.00 12.32
CA SER A 25 -17.99 -0.26 13.05
C SER A 25 -16.63 -0.39 13.75
N GLN A 26 -16.63 -1.04 14.90
CA GLN A 26 -15.46 -1.30 15.75
C GLN A 26 -14.31 -2.06 15.04
N ARG A 27 -14.58 -2.64 13.85
CA ARG A 27 -13.56 -3.23 12.96
C ARG A 27 -12.68 -2.18 12.26
N VAL A 28 -13.19 -0.97 12.02
CA VAL A 28 -12.44 0.14 11.39
C VAL A 28 -11.37 0.69 12.34
N LEU A 29 -11.66 0.70 13.65
CA LEU A 29 -10.75 1.14 14.70
C LEU A 29 -9.55 0.20 14.91
N THR A 30 -9.67 -1.09 14.59
CA THR A 30 -8.58 -2.05 14.76
C THR A 30 -7.58 -2.03 13.59
N GLY A 31 -8.00 -1.57 12.41
CA GLY A 31 -7.13 -1.42 11.22
C GLY A 31 -6.25 -0.17 11.23
N ALA A 32 -6.69 0.91 11.90
CA ALA A 32 -5.95 2.18 11.98
C ALA A 32 -4.83 2.21 13.05
N GLY A 33 -4.59 1.10 13.75
CA GLY A 33 -3.78 1.08 14.97
C GLY A 33 -2.27 0.85 14.80
N ILE A 34 -1.76 0.56 13.60
CA ILE A 34 -0.34 0.16 13.42
C ILE A 34 0.50 1.25 12.73
N GLY A 35 -0.12 2.24 12.09
CA GLY A 35 0.60 3.34 11.41
C GLY A 35 1.07 4.49 12.32
N ALA A 36 0.75 4.47 13.63
CA ALA A 36 1.02 5.60 14.53
C ALA A 36 2.44 5.61 15.15
N VAL A 37 3.35 4.73 14.73
CA VAL A 37 4.70 4.67 15.33
C VAL A 37 5.76 5.45 14.54
N THR A 38 5.44 5.93 13.32
CA THR A 38 6.41 6.69 12.50
C THR A 38 5.78 7.93 11.86
N GLY A 39 5.09 8.72 12.68
CA GLY A 39 4.57 10.05 12.29
C GLY A 39 4.14 10.93 13.47
N GLY A 40 4.25 10.45 14.70
CA GLY A 40 3.79 11.12 15.92
C GLY A 40 4.85 12.01 16.59
N ALA A 41 5.64 12.76 15.82
CA ALA A 41 6.62 13.70 16.40
C ALA A 41 6.44 15.17 15.99
N LEU A 42 5.45 15.51 15.17
CA LEU A 42 5.16 16.92 14.83
C LEU A 42 3.81 17.43 15.36
N GLY A 43 3.06 16.62 16.13
CA GLY A 43 1.80 17.03 16.75
C GLY A 43 1.87 17.33 18.26
N THR A 44 2.99 17.04 18.93
CA THR A 44 3.07 17.05 20.40
C THR A 44 3.92 18.18 21.00
N LEU A 45 4.42 19.13 20.19
CA LEU A 45 5.25 20.24 20.70
C LEU A 45 4.46 21.48 21.16
N ALA A 46 3.16 21.53 20.95
CA ALA A 46 2.32 22.58 21.54
C ALA A 46 1.92 22.18 22.97
N GLY A 47 2.82 22.45 23.92
CA GLY A 47 2.57 22.25 25.34
C GLY A 47 1.35 23.03 25.83
N GLY A 48 0.49 22.36 26.59
CA GLY A 48 -0.65 22.95 27.28
C GLY A 48 -1.63 21.87 27.74
N ASP A 49 -1.98 21.89 29.02
CA ASP A 49 -2.93 20.96 29.65
C ASP A 49 -4.30 20.92 28.94
N ASP A 50 -5.04 19.86 29.23
CA ASP A 50 -6.42 19.55 28.83
C ASP A 50 -6.57 18.68 27.58
N GLY A 51 -7.07 17.46 27.79
CA GLY A 51 -7.36 16.41 26.79
C GLY A 51 -8.35 16.79 25.67
N ARG A 52 -8.72 18.08 25.58
CA ARG A 52 -9.52 18.67 24.50
C ARG A 52 -8.66 19.02 23.27
N ASN A 53 -7.37 19.29 23.43
CA ASN A 53 -6.45 19.61 22.32
C ASN A 53 -5.91 18.35 21.61
N ALA A 54 -5.74 17.24 22.34
CA ALA A 54 -5.36 15.94 21.77
C ALA A 54 -6.44 15.38 20.82
N ALA A 55 -7.72 15.64 21.10
CA ALA A 55 -8.85 15.24 20.24
C ALA A 55 -8.89 16.02 18.91
N ILE A 56 -8.40 17.26 18.89
CA ILE A 56 -8.36 18.09 17.68
C ILE A 56 -7.21 17.63 16.76
N GLY A 57 -6.05 17.25 17.32
CA GLY A 57 -4.96 16.64 16.55
C GLY A 57 -5.34 15.28 15.96
N ALA A 58 -6.08 14.46 16.71
CA ALA A 58 -6.62 13.19 16.21
C ALA A 58 -7.69 13.37 15.14
N ALA A 59 -8.53 14.42 15.23
CA ALA A 59 -9.54 14.72 14.22
C ALA A 59 -8.93 15.23 12.90
N VAL A 60 -7.88 16.05 12.95
CA VAL A 60 -7.22 16.57 11.74
C VAL A 60 -6.40 15.47 11.04
N GLY A 61 -5.72 14.61 11.79
CA GLY A 61 -5.06 13.42 11.24
C GLY A 61 -6.04 12.40 10.66
N ALA A 62 -7.20 12.20 11.32
CA ALA A 62 -8.24 11.31 10.83
C ALA A 62 -8.93 11.82 9.55
N ILE A 63 -9.09 13.13 9.37
CA ILE A 63 -9.71 13.68 8.15
C ILE A 63 -8.76 13.52 6.94
N ALA A 64 -7.48 13.83 7.11
CA ALA A 64 -6.50 13.61 6.05
C ALA A 64 -6.36 12.11 5.71
N GLY A 65 -6.30 11.25 6.73
CA GLY A 65 -6.24 9.80 6.55
C GLY A 65 -7.51 9.20 5.93
N ALA A 66 -8.70 9.65 6.31
CA ALA A 66 -9.96 9.15 5.75
C ALA A 66 -10.17 9.57 4.29
N ALA A 67 -9.76 10.78 3.92
CA ALA A 67 -9.82 11.25 2.54
C ALA A 67 -8.83 10.47 1.65
N VAL A 68 -7.62 10.19 2.15
CA VAL A 68 -6.65 9.33 1.47
C VAL A 68 -7.19 7.90 1.37
N GLY A 69 -7.80 7.38 2.45
CA GLY A 69 -8.44 6.06 2.47
C GLY A 69 -9.49 5.89 1.38
N ASP A 70 -10.53 6.74 1.33
CA ASP A 70 -11.59 6.66 0.31
C ASP A 70 -11.04 6.82 -1.12
N TYR A 71 -10.04 7.69 -1.29
CA TYR A 71 -9.39 7.86 -2.58
C TYR A 71 -8.69 6.57 -3.04
N MET A 72 -7.87 5.97 -2.18
CA MET A 72 -7.14 4.75 -2.48
C MET A 72 -8.08 3.55 -2.62
N ASP A 73 -9.16 3.48 -1.85
CA ASP A 73 -10.16 2.41 -1.95
C ASP A 73 -10.86 2.41 -3.32
N ARG A 74 -11.27 3.59 -3.81
CA ARG A 74 -11.87 3.71 -5.14
C ARG A 74 -10.85 3.42 -6.24
N GLN A 75 -9.61 3.85 -6.06
CA GLN A 75 -8.53 3.55 -7.01
C GLN A 75 -8.29 2.04 -7.10
N GLU A 76 -8.18 1.36 -5.95
CA GLU A 76 -8.03 -0.09 -5.85
C GLU A 76 -9.19 -0.82 -6.51
N GLU A 77 -10.44 -0.41 -6.23
CA GLU A 77 -11.63 -1.03 -6.82
C GLU A 77 -11.61 -0.94 -8.35
N ARG A 78 -11.28 0.23 -8.92
CA ARG A 78 -11.16 0.39 -10.38
C ARG A 78 -10.05 -0.46 -10.97
N LEU A 79 -8.90 -0.52 -10.31
CA LEU A 79 -7.79 -1.39 -10.75
C LEU A 79 -8.21 -2.85 -10.73
N ARG A 80 -8.84 -3.33 -9.65
CA ARG A 80 -9.36 -4.71 -9.56
C ARG A 80 -10.35 -5.03 -10.67
N GLN A 81 -11.25 -4.11 -10.98
CA GLN A 81 -12.23 -4.30 -12.05
C GLN A 81 -11.58 -4.37 -13.44
N GLN A 82 -10.59 -3.51 -13.69
CA GLN A 82 -9.90 -3.42 -14.97
C GLN A 82 -8.90 -4.56 -15.21
N THR A 83 -8.24 -5.03 -14.16
CA THR A 83 -7.24 -6.10 -14.26
C THR A 83 -7.84 -7.49 -14.03
N ALA A 84 -9.15 -7.59 -13.78
CA ALA A 84 -9.84 -8.86 -13.58
C ALA A 84 -9.60 -9.81 -14.77
N GLY A 85 -9.12 -11.03 -14.47
CA GLY A 85 -8.87 -12.05 -15.49
C GLY A 85 -7.59 -11.84 -16.32
N THR A 86 -6.80 -10.80 -16.06
CA THR A 86 -5.54 -10.53 -16.77
C THR A 86 -4.33 -11.25 -16.18
N GLY A 87 -4.50 -11.86 -15.01
CA GLY A 87 -3.40 -12.49 -14.25
C GLY A 87 -2.60 -11.51 -13.39
N ILE A 88 -3.00 -10.23 -13.35
CA ILE A 88 -2.46 -9.26 -12.39
C ILE A 88 -3.19 -9.44 -11.05
N GLU A 89 -2.40 -9.56 -9.98
CA GLU A 89 -2.91 -9.53 -8.62
C GLU A 89 -2.90 -8.10 -8.12
N VAL A 90 -3.99 -7.68 -7.47
CA VAL A 90 -4.08 -6.38 -6.82
C VAL A 90 -4.19 -6.62 -5.33
N ASP A 91 -3.30 -6.03 -4.54
CA ASP A 91 -3.24 -6.20 -3.09
C ASP A 91 -3.11 -4.85 -2.39
N ARG A 92 -3.76 -4.71 -1.23
CA ARG A 92 -3.76 -3.48 -0.44
C ARG A 92 -2.94 -3.70 0.82
N GLN A 93 -1.86 -2.96 0.97
CA GLN A 93 -0.94 -3.05 2.11
C GLN A 93 -0.86 -1.70 2.79
N GLY A 94 -1.66 -1.53 3.86
CA GLY A 94 -1.85 -0.24 4.50
C GLY A 94 -2.40 0.79 3.52
N ASP A 95 -1.63 1.86 3.28
CA ASP A 95 -2.01 2.95 2.37
C ASP A 95 -1.52 2.72 0.93
N GLN A 96 -0.80 1.63 0.65
CA GLN A 96 -0.23 1.35 -0.67
C GLN A 96 -1.02 0.28 -1.42
N ILE A 97 -1.11 0.42 -2.73
CA ILE A 97 -1.68 -0.61 -3.62
C ILE A 97 -0.54 -1.25 -4.40
N TYR A 98 -0.47 -2.58 -4.38
CA TYR A 98 0.47 -3.39 -5.14
C TYR A 98 -0.26 -4.04 -6.30
N LEU A 99 0.22 -3.81 -7.53
CA LEU A 99 -0.20 -4.57 -8.69
C LEU A 99 0.94 -5.48 -9.13
N THR A 100 0.76 -6.78 -8.96
CA THR A 100 1.78 -7.79 -9.27
C THR A 100 1.45 -8.45 -10.60
N ALA A 101 2.33 -8.25 -11.59
CA ALA A 101 2.20 -8.83 -12.92
C ALA A 101 3.29 -9.88 -13.17
N PRO A 102 2.94 -11.17 -13.36
CA PRO A 102 3.90 -12.21 -13.70
C PRO A 102 4.65 -11.92 -15.00
N SER A 103 5.98 -12.10 -15.01
CA SER A 103 6.81 -11.74 -16.17
C SER A 103 6.45 -12.52 -17.44
N ASN A 104 5.96 -13.76 -17.32
CA ASN A 104 5.56 -14.60 -18.45
C ASN A 104 4.24 -14.15 -19.12
N VAL A 105 3.47 -13.29 -18.47
CA VAL A 105 2.27 -12.65 -19.04
C VAL A 105 2.61 -11.26 -19.58
N THR A 106 3.56 -10.57 -18.93
CA THR A 106 3.94 -9.20 -19.27
C THR A 106 4.96 -9.11 -20.41
N PHE A 107 5.96 -9.98 -20.44
CA PHE A 107 7.13 -9.83 -21.33
C PHE A 107 7.40 -11.06 -22.18
N GLU A 108 7.99 -10.84 -23.35
CA GLU A 108 8.56 -11.91 -24.16
C GLU A 108 9.68 -12.65 -23.40
N VAL A 109 9.89 -13.93 -23.74
CA VAL A 109 10.87 -14.79 -23.05
C VAL A 109 12.25 -14.17 -23.07
N ASN A 110 12.89 -14.06 -21.89
CA ASN A 110 14.21 -13.45 -21.68
C ASN A 110 14.35 -12.02 -22.24
N SER A 111 13.24 -11.31 -22.41
CA SER A 111 13.21 -9.96 -22.97
C SER A 111 12.63 -8.95 -21.98
N ALA A 112 12.86 -7.68 -22.27
CA ALA A 112 12.14 -6.55 -21.68
C ALA A 112 11.00 -6.04 -22.58
N SER A 113 10.80 -6.63 -23.77
CA SER A 113 9.69 -6.29 -24.66
C SER A 113 8.38 -6.74 -24.05
N ILE A 114 7.43 -5.82 -23.92
CA ILE A 114 6.05 -6.10 -23.49
C ILE A 114 5.36 -6.96 -24.55
N GLN A 115 4.62 -7.98 -24.12
CA GLN A 115 3.85 -8.83 -25.02
C GLN A 115 2.66 -8.06 -25.60
N PRO A 116 2.31 -8.24 -26.89
CA PRO A 116 1.23 -7.49 -27.54
C PRO A 116 -0.10 -7.52 -26.79
N GLN A 117 -0.46 -8.66 -26.21
CA GLN A 117 -1.72 -8.83 -25.47
C GLN A 117 -1.76 -8.08 -24.13
N PHE A 118 -0.60 -7.72 -23.57
CA PHE A 118 -0.54 -7.07 -22.25
C PHE A 118 -0.68 -5.54 -22.34
N TYR A 119 -0.51 -4.96 -23.53
CA TYR A 119 -0.74 -3.52 -23.74
C TYR A 119 -2.16 -3.09 -23.39
N GLY A 120 -3.17 -3.94 -23.61
CA GLY A 120 -4.56 -3.68 -23.20
C GLY A 120 -4.65 -3.44 -21.69
N THR A 121 -4.10 -4.34 -20.90
CA THR A 121 -4.07 -4.24 -19.44
C THR A 121 -3.29 -3.01 -18.96
N LEU A 122 -2.13 -2.73 -19.55
CA LEU A 122 -1.36 -1.52 -19.22
C LEU A 122 -2.11 -0.23 -19.56
N ASN A 123 -2.91 -0.22 -20.63
CA ASN A 123 -3.76 0.92 -20.97
C ASN A 123 -4.87 1.12 -19.94
N ASP A 124 -5.46 0.03 -19.45
CA ASP A 124 -6.51 0.13 -18.42
C ASP A 124 -5.92 0.66 -17.11
N ILE A 125 -4.78 0.11 -16.66
CA ILE A 125 -4.03 0.64 -15.52
C ILE A 125 -3.71 2.12 -15.73
N ALA A 126 -3.21 2.50 -16.91
CA ALA A 126 -2.84 3.88 -17.19
C ALA A 126 -4.02 4.84 -17.09
N ARG A 127 -5.20 4.46 -17.60
CA ARG A 127 -6.42 5.27 -17.47
C ARG A 127 -6.77 5.50 -16.00
N THR A 128 -6.68 4.47 -15.16
CA THR A 128 -6.90 4.65 -13.73
C THR A 128 -5.83 5.55 -13.10
N LEU A 129 -4.56 5.42 -13.46
CA LEU A 129 -3.52 6.30 -12.92
C LEU A 129 -3.66 7.77 -13.37
N VAL A 130 -4.27 8.02 -14.53
CA VAL A 130 -4.63 9.37 -15.00
C VAL A 130 -5.82 9.93 -14.23
N ASP A 131 -6.86 9.12 -13.99
CA ASP A 131 -8.05 9.51 -13.21
C ASP A 131 -7.72 9.77 -11.73
N TYR A 132 -6.66 9.15 -11.23
CA TYR A 132 -6.17 9.24 -9.86
C TYR A 132 -4.74 9.80 -9.83
N PRO A 133 -4.56 11.14 -9.94
CA PRO A 133 -3.24 11.76 -10.05
C PRO A 133 -2.45 11.88 -8.73
N SER A 134 -3.09 11.72 -7.57
CA SER A 134 -2.50 11.91 -6.25
C SER A 134 -1.72 10.70 -5.70
N THR A 135 -1.10 9.91 -6.57
CA THR A 135 -0.22 8.80 -6.18
C THR A 135 1.13 8.88 -6.90
N ALA A 136 2.20 8.56 -6.17
CA ALA A 136 3.46 8.13 -6.76
C ALA A 136 3.30 6.70 -7.31
N VAL A 137 4.05 6.39 -8.35
CA VAL A 137 3.98 5.14 -9.11
C VAL A 137 5.39 4.57 -9.22
N ASP A 138 5.70 3.61 -8.36
CA ASP A 138 6.97 2.88 -8.39
C ASP A 138 6.80 1.60 -9.20
N VAL A 139 7.58 1.44 -10.26
CA VAL A 139 7.63 0.23 -11.08
C VAL A 139 8.87 -0.56 -10.67
N VAL A 140 8.65 -1.74 -10.08
CA VAL A 140 9.72 -2.58 -9.51
C VAL A 140 9.83 -3.88 -10.30
N GLY A 141 10.98 -4.15 -10.87
CA GLY A 141 11.26 -5.41 -11.57
C GLY A 141 11.94 -6.43 -10.65
N HIS A 142 11.50 -7.69 -10.71
CA HIS A 142 12.10 -8.80 -9.99
C HIS A 142 12.45 -9.97 -10.91
N ALA A 143 13.41 -10.78 -10.47
CA ALA A 143 13.87 -12.01 -11.12
C ALA A 143 13.95 -13.14 -10.09
N SER A 144 13.98 -14.38 -10.57
CA SER A 144 14.30 -15.57 -9.76
C SER A 144 15.81 -15.78 -9.70
N ALA A 145 16.27 -16.50 -8.68
CA ALA A 145 17.68 -16.75 -8.39
C ALA A 145 18.33 -17.89 -9.21
N ASP A 146 17.66 -18.41 -10.25
CA ASP A 146 18.14 -19.53 -11.07
C ASP A 146 19.12 -19.11 -12.19
N GLY A 147 19.66 -17.89 -12.13
CA GLY A 147 20.56 -17.31 -13.13
C GLY A 147 21.58 -16.34 -12.54
N PRO A 148 22.47 -15.76 -13.36
CA PRO A 148 23.50 -14.84 -12.87
C PRO A 148 22.88 -13.54 -12.30
N ALA A 149 23.26 -13.18 -11.06
CA ALA A 149 22.72 -12.03 -10.35
C ALA A 149 22.82 -10.70 -11.15
N ASP A 150 23.95 -10.42 -11.80
CA ASP A 150 24.14 -9.22 -12.61
C ASP A 150 23.20 -9.17 -13.82
N TYR A 151 22.98 -10.33 -14.45
CA TYR A 151 22.04 -10.44 -15.57
C TYR A 151 20.60 -10.22 -15.09
N ASN A 152 20.23 -10.84 -13.97
CA ASN A 152 18.92 -10.70 -13.33
C ASN A 152 18.64 -9.25 -12.94
N MET A 153 19.63 -8.55 -12.39
CA MET A 153 19.54 -7.13 -12.04
C MET A 153 19.32 -6.26 -13.29
N GLN A 154 20.12 -6.45 -14.33
CA GLN A 154 19.99 -5.67 -15.57
C GLN A 154 18.65 -5.94 -16.28
N LEU A 155 18.21 -7.19 -16.34
CA LEU A 155 16.96 -7.56 -17.00
C LEU A 155 15.76 -7.00 -16.25
N SER A 156 15.73 -7.13 -14.92
CA SER A 156 14.67 -6.58 -14.10
C SER A 156 14.59 -5.05 -14.19
N GLN A 157 15.73 -4.34 -14.19
CA GLN A 157 15.77 -2.89 -14.39
C GLN A 157 15.20 -2.50 -15.76
N ARG A 158 15.62 -3.17 -16.85
CA ARG A 158 15.11 -2.88 -18.20
C ARG A 158 13.60 -3.08 -18.31
N ARG A 159 13.07 -4.12 -17.66
CA ARG A 159 11.63 -4.40 -17.60
C ARG A 159 10.87 -3.30 -16.86
N ALA A 160 11.37 -2.89 -15.70
CA ALA A 160 10.78 -1.79 -14.94
C ALA A 160 10.75 -0.48 -15.75
N VAL A 161 11.88 -0.13 -16.38
CA VAL A 161 11.97 1.06 -17.24
C VAL A 161 11.00 0.98 -18.41
N THR A 162 10.93 -0.17 -19.09
CA THR A 162 10.03 -0.34 -20.24
C THR A 162 8.56 -0.13 -19.87
N VAL A 163 8.15 -0.63 -18.70
CA VAL A 163 6.78 -0.43 -18.19
C VAL A 163 6.55 1.03 -17.80
N ALA A 164 7.50 1.67 -17.11
CA ALA A 164 7.38 3.08 -16.72
C ALA A 164 7.34 4.01 -17.95
N ASP A 165 8.18 3.79 -18.95
CA ASP A 165 8.20 4.53 -20.21
C ASP A 165 6.87 4.38 -20.95
N TYR A 166 6.32 3.17 -20.97
CA TYR A 166 5.01 2.93 -21.57
C TYR A 166 3.91 3.70 -20.84
N LEU A 167 3.87 3.64 -19.51
CA LEU A 167 2.91 4.38 -18.69
C LEU A 167 3.04 5.90 -18.89
N ASN A 168 4.27 6.42 -18.97
CA ASN A 168 4.51 7.83 -19.28
C ASN A 168 3.94 8.20 -20.65
N ALA A 169 4.16 7.38 -21.67
CA ALA A 169 3.61 7.58 -23.01
C ALA A 169 2.06 7.53 -23.04
N GLN A 170 1.43 6.88 -22.06
CA GLN A 170 -0.03 6.89 -21.88
C GLN A 170 -0.55 8.13 -21.12
N GLY A 171 0.32 9.08 -20.76
CA GLY A 171 -0.06 10.39 -20.21
C GLY A 171 0.12 10.54 -18.70
N ILE A 172 0.78 9.58 -18.03
CA ILE A 172 1.14 9.72 -16.62
C ILE A 172 2.36 10.63 -16.49
N ASP A 173 2.27 11.64 -15.62
CA ASP A 173 3.35 12.59 -15.38
C ASP A 173 4.64 11.87 -14.95
N ALA A 174 5.75 12.19 -15.61
CA ALA A 174 7.06 11.61 -15.32
C ALA A 174 7.49 11.87 -13.87
N VAL A 175 7.06 12.97 -13.24
CA VAL A 175 7.39 13.26 -11.84
C VAL A 175 6.79 12.25 -10.86
N ARG A 176 5.74 11.53 -11.28
CA ARG A 176 5.09 10.49 -10.48
C ARG A 176 5.71 9.12 -10.68
N LEU A 177 6.54 8.92 -11.71
CA LEU A 177 7.03 7.62 -12.12
C LEU A 177 8.47 7.41 -11.67
N TYR A 178 8.71 6.27 -11.03
CA TYR A 178 10.04 5.79 -10.73
C TYR A 178 10.16 4.32 -11.14
N ALA A 179 11.32 3.93 -11.67
CA ALA A 179 11.55 2.59 -12.19
C ALA A 179 12.84 1.99 -11.63
N THR A 180 12.74 0.85 -10.97
CA THR A 180 13.90 0.18 -10.35
C THR A 180 13.87 -1.32 -10.56
N GLY A 181 15.03 -1.90 -10.85
CA GLY A 181 15.25 -3.34 -10.83
C GLY A 181 15.76 -3.78 -9.48
N MET A 182 15.24 -4.89 -8.97
CA MET A 182 15.68 -5.52 -7.72
C MET A 182 16.36 -6.87 -7.95
N GLY A 183 16.43 -7.35 -9.19
CA GLY A 183 16.94 -8.69 -9.51
C GLY A 183 16.28 -9.75 -8.62
N GLU A 184 17.09 -10.63 -8.05
CA GLU A 184 16.66 -11.71 -7.15
C GLU A 184 16.65 -11.34 -5.65
N THR A 185 16.88 -10.06 -5.31
CA THR A 185 17.13 -9.64 -3.92
C THR A 185 15.88 -9.61 -3.03
N GLN A 186 14.68 -9.67 -3.63
CA GLN A 186 13.38 -9.61 -2.94
C GLN A 186 12.46 -10.74 -3.42
N PRO A 187 12.73 -12.00 -3.01
CA PRO A 187 11.86 -13.13 -3.31
C PRO A 187 10.54 -13.02 -2.55
N LEU A 188 9.48 -13.64 -3.11
CA LEU A 188 8.18 -13.70 -2.47
C LEU A 188 8.25 -14.52 -1.17
N PRO A 189 7.58 -14.08 -0.09
CA PRO A 189 7.56 -14.82 1.17
C PRO A 189 7.02 -16.24 1.01
N GLY A 190 7.71 -17.22 1.59
CA GLY A 190 7.26 -18.61 1.60
C GLY A 190 7.46 -19.37 0.28
N ILE A 191 8.12 -18.77 -0.70
CA ILE A 191 8.48 -19.39 -1.98
C ILE A 191 10.01 -19.45 -2.11
N SER A 192 10.54 -20.49 -2.78
CA SER A 192 11.98 -20.61 -3.04
C SER A 192 12.48 -19.41 -3.87
N PRO A 193 13.68 -18.85 -3.63
CA PRO A 193 14.25 -17.78 -4.47
C PRO A 193 14.38 -18.14 -5.95
N GLU A 194 14.57 -19.42 -6.26
CA GLU A 194 14.69 -19.92 -7.64
C GLU A 194 13.34 -20.09 -8.35
N ASP A 195 12.22 -19.98 -7.62
CA ASP A 195 10.89 -20.20 -8.17
C ASP A 195 10.56 -19.16 -9.27
N PRO A 196 10.07 -19.59 -10.44
CA PRO A 196 9.66 -18.68 -11.51
C PRO A 196 8.62 -17.64 -11.10
N ALA A 197 7.82 -17.88 -10.05
CA ALA A 197 6.87 -16.91 -9.50
C ALA A 197 7.55 -15.60 -9.04
N ASN A 198 8.85 -15.64 -8.70
CA ASN A 198 9.61 -14.44 -8.35
C ASN A 198 9.85 -13.52 -9.56
N ARG A 199 9.72 -14.03 -10.79
CA ARG A 199 9.85 -13.24 -12.02
C ARG A 199 8.57 -12.45 -12.24
N ARG A 200 8.55 -11.21 -11.76
CA ARG A 200 7.37 -10.34 -11.81
C ARG A 200 7.79 -8.88 -11.95
N VAL A 201 6.82 -8.05 -12.32
CA VAL A 201 6.91 -6.60 -12.15
C VAL A 201 5.80 -6.18 -11.21
N GLU A 202 6.14 -5.37 -10.23
CA GLU A 202 5.22 -4.76 -9.30
C GLU A 202 5.03 -3.29 -9.69
N ILE A 203 3.80 -2.82 -9.70
CA ILE A 203 3.49 -1.39 -9.74
C ILE A 203 2.95 -1.04 -8.36
N VAL A 204 3.69 -0.23 -7.62
CA VAL A 204 3.36 0.18 -6.25
C VAL A 204 2.85 1.61 -6.29
N LEU A 205 1.65 1.80 -5.76
CA LEU A 205 0.99 3.09 -5.71
C LEU A 205 1.02 3.61 -4.28
N THR A 206 1.67 4.75 -4.09
CA THR A 206 1.81 5.40 -2.77
C THR A 206 1.09 6.75 -2.80
N PRO A 207 0.17 7.06 -1.86
CA PRO A 207 -0.51 8.33 -1.83
C PRO A 207 0.46 9.48 -1.60
N ILE A 208 0.33 10.56 -2.39
CA ILE A 208 1.10 11.78 -2.19
C ILE A 208 0.35 12.61 -1.14
N THR A 209 0.77 12.52 0.11
CA THR A 209 0.29 13.43 1.17
C THR A 209 1.05 14.74 1.04
N GLN A 210 0.38 15.79 0.51
CA GLN A 210 0.92 17.14 0.64
C GLN A 210 0.85 17.52 2.12
N GLY A 211 2.02 17.74 2.73
CA GLY A 211 2.17 18.19 4.11
C GLY A 211 1.70 19.62 4.34
#